data_AF-A0A974XE36-F1
#
_entry.id   AF-A0A974XE36-F1
#
_cell.length_a   1.000
_cell.length_b   1.000
_cell.length_c   1.000
_cell.angle_alpha   90.00
_cell.angle_beta   90.00
_cell.angle_gamma   90.00
#
_symmetry.space_group_name_H-M   'P 1'
#
loop_
_entity.id
_entity.type
_entity.pdbx_description
1 polymer ?
#
loop_
_entity_poly.entity_id
_entity_poly.type
_entity_poly.pdbx_seq_one_letter_code
_entity_poly.pdbx_strand_id
1 'polypeptide(L)' 'MSSEPNKRFLKSSAGNVLLAVVLLVVFQVILHNDFWNWTDPKIYFGWLPSNVLYRIVMVGIVIPITMHIVTKISWPIPK' A
#
# COMPACT_ATOMS: atom_id res chain seq x y z
N MET A 1 31.89 -4.03 -11.26
CA MET A 1 31.41 -4.86 -10.14
C MET A 1 29.89 -4.85 -10.19
N SER A 2 29.29 -5.78 -10.94
CA SER A 2 27.83 -5.82 -11.16
C SER A 2 27.19 -6.63 -10.03
N SER A 3 26.46 -5.95 -9.13
CA SER A 3 25.62 -6.61 -8.13
C SER A 3 24.33 -7.07 -8.80
N GLU A 4 24.33 -8.29 -9.36
CA GLU A 4 23.10 -8.94 -9.81
C GLU A 4 22.08 -8.93 -8.66
N PRO A 5 20.88 -8.36 -8.83
CA PRO A 5 19.86 -8.38 -7.80
C PRO A 5 19.45 -9.84 -7.54
N ASN A 6 19.49 -10.23 -6.27
CA ASN A 6 19.22 -11.57 -5.79
C ASN A 6 17.82 -12.05 -6.24
N LYS A 7 17.80 -12.89 -7.29
CA LYS A 7 16.60 -13.42 -7.97
C LYS A 7 15.69 -14.27 -7.05
N ARG A 8 16.13 -14.54 -5.81
CA ARG A 8 15.39 -15.30 -4.80
C ARG A 8 14.14 -14.56 -4.29
N PHE A 9 14.10 -13.23 -4.38
CA PHE A 9 12.94 -12.42 -4.00
C PHE A 9 11.75 -12.56 -4.98
N LEU A 10 11.99 -13.02 -6.21
CA LEU A 10 11.00 -13.05 -7.29
C LEU A 10 10.37 -14.43 -7.53
N LYS A 11 10.75 -15.46 -6.76
CA LYS A 11 10.16 -16.80 -6.90
C LYS A 11 8.85 -16.89 -6.12
N SER A 12 7.85 -16.10 -6.53
CA SER A 12 6.50 -16.16 -5.98
C SER A 12 5.68 -17.22 -6.72
N SER A 13 5.05 -18.15 -6.00
CA SER A 13 4.07 -19.05 -6.63
C SER A 13 2.86 -18.24 -7.08
N ALA A 14 2.16 -18.67 -8.14
CA ALA A 14 0.96 -17.98 -8.61
C ALA A 14 -0.09 -17.77 -7.49
N GLY A 15 -0.16 -18.70 -6.53
CA GLY A 15 -1.03 -18.58 -5.35
C GLY A 15 -0.61 -17.46 -4.40
N ASN A 16 0.70 -17.24 -4.20
CA ASN A 16 1.20 -16.17 -3.35
C ASN A 16 0.97 -14.77 -3.96
N VAL A 17 1.06 -14.65 -5.30
CA VAL A 17 0.74 -13.41 -6.00
C VAL A 17 -0.76 -13.10 -5.90
N LEU A 18 -1.62 -14.10 -6.12
CA LEU A 18 -3.06 -13.92 -5.99
C LEU A 18 -3.46 -13.48 -4.59
N LEU A 19 -2.90 -14.11 -3.55
CA LEU A 19 -3.13 -13.72 -2.16
C LEU A 19 -2.67 -12.28 -1.88
N ALA A 20 -1.50 -11.89 -2.38
CA ALA A 20 -1.00 -10.52 -2.23
C ALA A 20 -1.92 -9.49 -2.89
N VAL A 21 -2.43 -9.77 -4.11
CA VAL A 21 -3.37 -8.90 -4.82
C VAL A 21 -4.69 -8.80 -4.07
N VAL A 22 -5.26 -9.92 -3.60
CA VAL A 22 -6.51 -9.92 -2.84
C VAL A 22 -6.38 -9.09 -1.56
N LEU A 23 -5.29 -9.27 -0.80
CA LEU A 23 -5.03 -8.47 0.40
C LEU A 23 -4.90 -6.98 0.08
N LEU A 24 -4.22 -6.65 -1.02
CA LEU A 24 -4.07 -5.27 -1.46
C LEU A 24 -5.43 -4.64 -1.81
N VAL A 25 -6.30 -5.37 -2.52
CA VAL A 25 -7.64 -4.91 -2.90
C VAL A 25 -8.50 -4.69 -1.66
N VAL A 26 -8.53 -5.65 -0.73
CA VAL A 26 -9.30 -5.51 0.52
C VAL A 26 -8.81 -4.30 1.32
N PHE A 27 -7.50 -4.13 1.44
CA PHE A 27 -6.90 -2.97 2.10
C PHE A 27 -7.34 -1.65 1.43
N GLN A 28 -7.31 -1.59 0.10
CA GLN A 28 -7.74 -0.42 -0.68
C GLN A 28 -9.22 -0.10 -0.47
N VAL A 29 -10.10 -1.12 -0.44
CA VAL A 29 -11.54 -0.96 -0.18
C VAL A 29 -11.80 -0.36 1.19
N ILE A 30 -11.10 -0.83 2.23
CA ILE A 30 -11.22 -0.27 3.58
C ILE A 30 -10.73 1.18 3.63
N LEU A 31 -9.65 1.49 2.91
CA LEU A 31 -9.07 2.82 2.90
C LEU A 31 -9.87 3.81 2.05
N HIS A 32 -10.57 3.33 1.00
CA HIS A 32 -11.32 4.17 0.06
C HIS A 32 -12.77 4.40 0.49
N ASN A 33 -13.39 3.43 1.17
CA ASN A 33 -14.68 3.67 1.78
C ASN A 33 -14.49 4.58 2.99
N ASP A 34 -15.34 5.60 3.08
CA ASP A 34 -15.23 6.67 4.05
C ASP A 34 -15.66 6.22 5.46
N PHE A 35 -14.91 5.27 6.04
CA PHE A 35 -15.09 4.78 7.40
C PHE A 35 -14.40 5.67 8.44
N TRP A 36 -13.73 6.74 8.00
CA TRP A 36 -12.99 7.60 8.91
C TRP A 36 -13.94 8.52 9.66
N ASN A 37 -13.91 8.47 10.99
CA ASN A 37 -14.68 9.41 11.80
C ASN A 37 -14.00 10.78 11.78
N TRP A 38 -14.37 11.61 10.79
CA TRP A 38 -13.84 12.97 10.58
C TRP A 38 -14.00 13.90 11.77
N THR A 39 -14.93 13.59 12.68
CA THR A 39 -15.21 14.37 13.89
C THR A 39 -14.43 13.88 15.11
N ASP A 40 -13.68 12.78 14.99
CA ASP A 40 -12.94 12.20 16.12
C ASP A 40 -11.79 13.14 16.55
N PRO A 41 -11.82 13.72 17.76
CA PRO A 41 -10.78 14.61 18.26
C PRO A 41 -9.52 13.86 18.73
N LYS A 42 -9.47 12.52 18.57
CA LYS A 42 -8.30 11.73 18.96
C LYS A 42 -7.02 12.24 18.32
N ILE A 43 -6.03 12.39 19.18
CA ILE A 43 -4.66 12.75 18.85
C ILE A 43 -3.83 11.48 18.88
N TYR A 44 -3.24 11.13 17.75
CA TYR A 44 -2.31 10.02 17.61
C TYR A 44 -0.88 10.51 17.88
N PHE A 45 -0.05 9.67 18.48
CA PHE A 45 1.35 9.97 18.82
C PHE A 45 1.55 11.23 19.71
N GLY A 46 0.50 11.70 20.39
CA GLY A 46 0.54 12.84 21.31
C GLY A 46 0.47 14.22 20.65
N TRP A 47 0.56 14.33 19.33
CA TRP A 47 0.54 15.64 18.62
C TRP A 47 -0.17 15.63 17.26
N LEU A 48 -0.54 14.46 16.71
CA LEU A 48 -1.05 14.35 15.35
C LEU A 48 -2.56 14.11 15.34
N PRO A 49 -3.39 15.08 14.92
CA PRO A 49 -4.84 14.89 14.81
C PRO A 49 -5.17 13.78 13.81
N SER A 50 -6.25 13.03 14.09
CA SER A 50 -6.79 11.97 13.22
C SER A 50 -6.88 12.38 11.74
N ASN A 51 -7.42 13.57 11.46
CA ASN A 51 -7.59 14.10 10.11
C ASN A 51 -6.26 14.41 9.41
N VAL A 52 -5.24 14.84 10.16
CA VAL A 52 -3.91 15.13 9.63
C VAL A 52 -3.15 13.83 9.37
N LEU A 53 -3.25 12.86 10.29
CA LEU A 53 -2.71 11.52 10.10
C LEU A 53 -3.24 10.89 8.80
N TYR A 54 -4.55 10.91 8.59
CA TYR A 54 -5.16 10.37 7.38
C TYR A 54 -4.64 11.06 6.11
N ARG A 55 -4.69 12.41 6.05
CA ARG A 55 -4.30 13.15 4.84
C ARG A 55 -2.80 13.07 4.53
N ILE A 56 -1.94 13.18 5.55
CA ILE A 56 -0.50 13.22 5.31
C ILE A 56 0.05 11.81 5.14
N VAL A 57 -0.29 10.90 6.06
CA VAL A 57 0.31 9.56 6.07
C VAL A 57 -0.41 8.63 5.10
N MET A 58 -1.74 8.51 5.20
CA MET A 58 -2.45 7.59 4.31
C MET A 58 -2.49 8.10 2.88
N VAL A 59 -2.96 9.33 2.65
CA VAL A 59 -3.06 9.86 1.28
C VAL A 59 -1.70 10.23 0.70
N GLY A 60 -0.82 10.86 1.48
CA GLY A 60 0.47 11.34 0.99
C GLY A 60 1.56 10.27 0.84
N ILE A 61 1.50 9.17 1.59
CA ILE A 61 2.56 8.14 1.60
C ILE A 61 2.03 6.77 1.21
N VAL A 62 1.00 6.27 1.89
CA VAL A 62 0.52 4.90 1.69
C VAL A 62 -0.07 4.70 0.29
N ILE A 63 -0.90 5.64 -0.19
CA ILE A 63 -1.49 5.58 -1.54
C ILE A 63 -0.42 5.54 -2.65
N PRO A 64 0.55 6.47 -2.73
CA PRO A 64 1.55 6.43 -3.80
C PRO A 64 2.44 5.19 -3.75
N ILE A 65 2.81 4.70 -2.57
CA ILE A 65 3.55 3.42 -2.44
C ILE A 65 2.71 2.26 -2.97
N THR A 66 1.43 2.20 -2.57
CA THR A 66 0.50 1.16 -3.04
C THR A 66 0.41 1.19 -4.57
N MET A 67 0.24 2.38 -5.17
CA MET A 67 0.18 2.53 -6.63
C MET A 67 1.51 2.17 -7.32
N HIS A 68 2.64 2.45 -6.69
CA HIS A 68 3.95 2.01 -7.19
C HIS A 68 4.07 0.47 -7.22
N ILE A 69 3.60 -0.20 -6.17
CA ILE A 69 3.58 -1.67 -6.10
C ILE A 69 2.61 -2.24 -7.15
N VAL A 70 1.41 -1.67 -7.27
CA VAL A 70 0.41 -2.08 -8.27
C VAL A 70 0.97 -1.96 -9.68
N THR A 71 1.62 -0.83 -10.01
CA THR A 71 2.21 -0.64 -11.34
C THR A 71 3.35 -1.62 -11.60
N LYS A 72 4.19 -1.93 -10.61
CA LYS A 72 5.25 -2.94 -10.77
C LYS A 72 4.73 -4.37 -10.96
N ILE A 73 3.63 -4.72 -10.30
CA ILE A 73 3.08 -6.09 -10.33
C ILE A 73 2.11 -6.29 -11.51
N SER A 74 1.30 -5.28 -11.81
CA SER A 74 0.17 -5.39 -12.76
C SER A 74 0.54 -4.94 -14.17
N TRP A 75 1.58 -4.10 -14.33
CA TRP A 75 2.04 -3.71 -15.66
C TRP A 75 2.84 -4.86 -16.27
N PRO A 76 2.60 -5.22 -17.54
CA PRO A 76 3.30 -6.34 -18.16
C PRO A 76 4.80 -6.07 -18.16
N ILE A 77 5.57 -7.01 -17.62
CA ILE A 77 7.00 -7.10 -17.87
C ILE A 77 7.12 -7.39 -19.38
N PRO A 78 7.75 -6.51 -20.18
CA PRO A 78 7.97 -6.82 -21.59
C PRO A 78 8.73 -8.16 -21.67
N LYS A 79 8.24 -9.06 -22.52
CA LYS A 79 8.84 -10.37 -22.76
C LYS A 79 10.28 -10.25 -23.23
#